data_AF-A0A1G3MTG7-F1
#
_entry.id   AF-A0A1G3MTG7-F1
#
_cell.length_a   1.000
_cell.length_b   1.000
_cell.length_c   1.000
_cell.angle_alpha   90.00
_cell.angle_beta   90.00
_cell.angle_gamma   90.00
#
_symmetry.space_group_name_H-M   'P 1'
#
loop_
_entity.id
_entity.type
_entity.pdbx_description
1 polymer ?
#
loop_
_entity_poly.entity_id
_entity_poly.type
_entity_poly.pdbx_seq_one_letter_code
_entity_poly.pdbx_strand_id
1 'polypeptide(L)'
;MLAIVGAFLSLLGSAFFVLAAIGLLRMPDALNRMQAGTKATTLGSILFLLGIGLMRPDFLGRIIILILFIVLTNPVSSNALARAAHAWRDRIGLKMTPDALAEAEAEAAALASSTAEAASAKPTSEVQHDA
;
A
#
# COMPACT_ATOMS: atom_id res chain seq x y z
N MET A 1 18.62 -24.26 -24.98
CA MET A 1 17.23 -24.37 -24.48
C MET A 1 16.90 -23.33 -23.41
N LEU A 2 17.68 -23.24 -22.31
CA LEU A 2 17.45 -22.24 -21.24
C LEU A 2 17.36 -20.79 -21.75
N ALA A 3 18.17 -20.42 -22.75
CA ALA A 3 18.13 -19.07 -23.33
C ALA A 3 16.78 -18.72 -23.99
N ILE A 4 16.14 -19.69 -24.66
CA ILE A 4 14.84 -19.49 -25.32
C ILE A 4 13.74 -19.36 -24.28
N VAL A 5 13.77 -20.23 -23.27
CA VAL A 5 12.83 -20.17 -22.14
C VAL A 5 12.96 -18.86 -21.39
N GLY A 6 14.19 -18.43 -21.10
CA GLY A 6 14.49 -17.15 -20.45
C GLY A 6 14.00 -15.96 -21.26
N ALA A 7 14.24 -15.94 -22.57
CA ALA A 7 13.74 -14.89 -23.46
C ALA A 7 12.20 -14.82 -23.47
N PHE A 8 11.52 -15.97 -23.49
CA PHE A 8 10.06 -16.02 -23.42
C PHE A 8 9.52 -15.51 -22.08
N LEU A 9 10.14 -15.89 -20.96
CA LEU A 9 9.80 -15.38 -19.63
C LEU A 9 10.00 -13.86 -19.54
N SER A 10 11.10 -13.35 -20.07
CA SER A 10 11.37 -11.91 -20.10
C SER A 10 10.37 -11.16 -20.98
N LEU A 11 9.99 -11.72 -22.12
CA LEU A 11 8.95 -11.13 -22.97
C LEU A 11 7.60 -11.09 -22.26
N LEU A 12 7.24 -12.17 -21.55
CA LEU A 12 6.01 -12.22 -20.76
C LEU A 12 6.04 -11.18 -19.62
N GLY A 13 7.15 -11.05 -18.90
CA GLY A 13 7.33 -10.03 -17.88
C GLY A 13 7.20 -8.60 -18.44
N SER A 14 7.72 -8.35 -19.64
CA SER A 14 7.56 -7.08 -20.34
C SER A 14 6.09 -6.78 -20.68
N ALA A 15 5.32 -7.77 -21.11
CA ALA A 15 3.88 -7.61 -21.32
C ALA A 15 3.15 -7.20 -20.03
N PHE A 16 3.55 -7.73 -18.87
CA PHE A 16 3.02 -7.29 -17.57
C PHE A 16 3.35 -5.82 -17.25
N PHE A 17 4.52 -5.31 -17.64
CA PHE A 17 4.82 -3.87 -17.49
C PHE A 17 3.93 -3.00 -18.37
N VAL A 18 3.60 -3.45 -19.58
CA VAL A 18 2.63 -2.75 -20.44
C VAL A 18 1.24 -2.77 -19.79
N LEU A 19 0.81 -3.90 -19.23
CA LEU A 19 -0.45 -3.99 -18.48
C LEU A 19 -0.44 -3.10 -17.23
N ALA A 20 0.68 -2.97 -16.54
CA ALA A 20 0.83 -2.06 -15.41
C ALA A 20 0.62 -0.60 -15.83
N ALA A 21 1.25 -0.19 -16.94
CA ALA A 21 1.10 1.15 -17.49
C ALA A 21 -0.35 1.43 -17.93
N ILE A 22 -0.99 0.48 -18.61
CA ILE A 22 -2.40 0.59 -19.00
C ILE A 22 -3.30 0.66 -17.76
N GLY A 23 -3.06 -0.18 -16.74
CA GLY A 23 -3.81 -0.16 -15.49
C GLY A 23 -3.71 1.18 -14.76
N LEU A 24 -2.52 1.80 -14.78
CA LEU A 24 -2.30 3.11 -14.19
C LEU A 24 -3.05 4.23 -14.93
N LEU A 25 -3.13 4.16 -16.26
CA LEU A 25 -3.82 5.15 -17.08
C LEU A 25 -5.34 4.98 -17.10
N ARG A 26 -5.83 3.74 -17.07
CA ARG A 26 -7.26 3.42 -17.24
C ARG A 26 -8.05 3.48 -15.94
N MET A 27 -7.44 3.19 -14.79
CA MET A 27 -8.17 3.13 -13.53
C MET A 27 -8.59 4.54 -13.07
N PRO A 28 -9.82 4.71 -12.56
CA PRO A 28 -10.39 6.03 -12.27
C PRO A 28 -9.83 6.67 -10.99
N ASP A 29 -9.46 5.87 -9.99
CA ASP A 29 -9.04 6.37 -8.68
C ASP A 29 -7.62 5.91 -8.28
N ALA A 30 -7.06 6.62 -7.29
CA ALA A 30 -5.68 6.42 -6.85
C ALA A 30 -5.42 5.03 -6.26
N LEU A 31 -6.33 4.50 -5.42
CA LEU A 31 -6.13 3.21 -4.77
C LEU A 31 -6.22 2.04 -5.78
N ASN A 32 -7.15 2.12 -6.73
CA ASN A 32 -7.28 1.14 -7.82
C ASN A 32 -6.08 1.19 -8.77
N ARG A 33 -5.58 2.40 -9.08
CA ARG A 33 -4.31 2.57 -9.81
C ARG A 33 -3.14 1.90 -9.09
N MET A 34 -3.01 2.10 -7.78
CA MET A 34 -1.95 1.51 -6.97
C MET A 34 -2.02 -0.01 -6.91
N GLN A 35 -3.22 -0.58 -6.71
CA GLN A 35 -3.43 -2.02 -6.67
C GLN A 35 -3.12 -2.67 -8.02
N ALA A 36 -3.62 -2.09 -9.11
CA ALA A 36 -3.35 -2.57 -10.46
C ALA A 36 -1.85 -2.50 -10.79
N GLY A 37 -1.23 -1.35 -10.52
CA GLY A 37 0.19 -1.11 -10.79
C GLY A 37 1.11 -2.02 -9.98
N THR A 38 0.90 -2.13 -8.66
CA THR A 38 1.77 -2.91 -7.77
C THR A 38 1.72 -4.41 -8.10
N LYS A 39 0.53 -4.97 -8.36
CA LYS A 39 0.39 -6.39 -8.72
C LYS A 39 1.07 -6.70 -10.05
N ALA A 40 0.79 -5.89 -11.08
CA ALA A 40 1.35 -6.08 -12.41
C ALA A 40 2.88 -5.88 -12.43
N THR A 41 3.39 -4.87 -11.72
CA THR A 41 4.83 -4.56 -11.68
C THR A 41 5.62 -5.59 -10.89
N THR A 42 5.07 -6.13 -9.80
CA THR A 42 5.72 -7.19 -9.00
C THR A 42 5.85 -8.46 -9.83
N LEU A 43 4.75 -8.93 -10.42
CA LEU A 43 4.77 -10.11 -11.29
C LEU A 43 5.64 -9.91 -12.53
N GLY A 44 5.53 -8.75 -13.18
CA GLY A 44 6.35 -8.38 -14.34
C GLY A 44 7.84 -8.40 -14.03
N SER A 45 8.25 -7.79 -12.90
CA SER A 45 9.64 -7.77 -12.46
C SER A 45 10.17 -9.17 -12.14
N ILE A 46 9.40 -10.01 -11.45
CA ILE A 46 9.81 -11.38 -11.13
C ILE A 46 10.03 -12.19 -12.41
N LEU A 47 9.05 -12.20 -13.32
CA LEU A 47 9.13 -12.93 -14.59
C LEU A 47 10.28 -12.42 -15.47
N PHE A 48 10.42 -11.10 -15.55
CA PHE A 48 11.43 -10.45 -16.36
C PHE A 48 12.84 -10.81 -15.90
N LEU A 49 13.10 -10.63 -14.60
CA LEU A 49 14.40 -10.86 -14.00
C LEU A 49 14.75 -12.35 -13.92
N LEU A 50 13.76 -13.21 -13.66
CA LEU A 50 13.98 -14.67 -13.67
C LEU A 50 14.35 -15.15 -15.08
N GLY A 51 13.73 -14.60 -16.13
CA GLY A 51 14.10 -14.87 -17.51
C GLY A 51 15.57 -14.52 -17.81
N ILE A 52 16.03 -13.35 -17.35
CA ILE A 52 17.44 -12.93 -17.44
C ILE A 52 18.34 -13.89 -16.67
N GLY A 53 17.92 -14.32 -15.47
CA GLY A 53 18.68 -15.25 -14.64
C GLY A 53 18.89 -16.62 -15.29
N LEU A 54 17.88 -17.11 -16.03
CA LEU A 54 18.00 -18.36 -16.81
C LEU A 54 18.93 -18.21 -18.01
N MET A 55 19.01 -17.02 -18.60
CA MET A 55 19.95 -16.72 -19.69
C MET A 55 21.38 -16.51 -19.19
N ARG A 56 21.53 -15.98 -17.97
CA ARG A 56 22.80 -15.59 -17.34
C ARG A 56 22.91 -16.18 -15.93
N PRO A 57 23.19 -17.49 -15.82
CA PRO A 57 23.26 -18.17 -14.53
C PRO A 57 24.36 -17.60 -13.60
N ASP A 58 25.39 -17.00 -14.19
CA ASP A 58 26.48 -16.31 -13.50
C ASP A 58 26.00 -15.13 -12.63
N PHE A 59 24.84 -14.53 -12.95
CA PHE A 59 24.26 -13.40 -12.21
C PHE A 59 23.09 -13.79 -11.31
N LEU A 60 22.70 -15.07 -11.23
CA LEU A 60 21.49 -15.52 -10.55
C LEU A 60 21.39 -15.05 -9.10
N GLY A 61 22.48 -15.11 -8.33
CA GLY A 61 22.49 -14.64 -6.94
C GLY A 61 22.10 -13.17 -6.80
N ARG A 62 22.63 -12.30 -7.66
CA ARG A 62 22.31 -10.85 -7.68
C ARG A 62 20.87 -10.61 -8.11
N ILE A 63 20.40 -11.39 -9.08
CA ILE A 63 19.03 -11.33 -9.59
C ILE A 63 18.02 -11.73 -8.51
N ILE A 64 18.28 -12.78 -7.74
CA ILE A 64 17.40 -13.22 -6.65
C ILE A 64 17.31 -12.13 -5.57
N ILE A 65 18.44 -11.53 -5.20
CA ILE A 65 18.47 -10.40 -4.24
C ILE A 65 17.66 -9.21 -4.79
N LEU A 66 17.80 -8.90 -6.08
CA LEU A 66 17.03 -7.82 -6.72
C LEU A 66 15.52 -8.11 -6.71
N ILE A 67 15.11 -9.34 -7.03
CA ILE A 67 13.72 -9.77 -6.97
C ILE A 67 13.18 -9.63 -5.54
N LEU A 68 13.93 -10.13 -4.55
CA LEU A 68 13.54 -10.02 -3.14
C LEU A 68 13.38 -8.57 -2.71
N PHE A 69 14.32 -7.70 -3.10
CA PHE A 69 14.26 -6.28 -2.81
C PHE A 69 12.99 -5.65 -3.39
N ILE A 70 12.68 -5.89 -4.67
CA ILE A 70 11.47 -5.36 -5.31
C ILE A 70 10.20 -5.86 -4.59
N VAL A 71 10.13 -7.15 -4.28
CA VAL A 71 8.96 -7.75 -3.62
C VAL A 71 8.75 -7.19 -2.21
N LEU A 72 9.82 -6.84 -1.50
CA LEU A 72 9.75 -6.22 -0.17
C LEU A 72 9.47 -4.72 -0.23
N THR A 73 10.04 -4.00 -1.20
CA THR A 73 9.85 -2.55 -1.34
C THR A 73 8.43 -2.22 -1.79
N ASN A 74 7.88 -2.97 -2.73
CA ASN A 74 6.55 -2.73 -3.29
C ASN A 74 5.42 -2.60 -2.24
N PRO A 75 5.26 -3.50 -1.24
CA PRO A 75 4.24 -3.36 -0.21
C PRO A 75 4.50 -2.18 0.73
N VAL A 76 5.76 -1.88 1.07
CA VAL A 76 6.10 -0.74 1.91
C VAL A 76 5.74 0.57 1.20
N SER A 77 6.13 0.71 -0.06
CA SER A 77 5.77 1.87 -0.90
C SER A 77 4.26 2.00 -1.08
N SER A 78 3.56 0.89 -1.33
CA SER A 78 2.10 0.89 -1.48
C SER A 78 1.39 1.27 -0.19
N ASN A 79 1.87 0.85 0.98
CA ASN A 79 1.26 1.23 2.26
C ASN A 79 1.45 2.72 2.56
N ALA A 80 2.66 3.24 2.36
CA ALA A 80 2.93 4.68 2.52
C ALA A 80 2.07 5.54 1.58
N LEU A 81 1.94 5.11 0.32
CA LEU A 81 1.13 5.81 -0.68
C LEU A 81 -0.38 5.70 -0.38
N ALA A 82 -0.85 4.58 0.19
CA ALA A 82 -2.26 4.39 0.54
C ALA A 82 -2.67 5.30 1.69
N ARG A 83 -1.81 5.42 2.72
CA ARG A 83 -2.00 6.38 3.81
C ARG A 83 -2.03 7.82 3.32
N ALA A 84 -1.13 8.19 2.41
CA ALA A 84 -1.11 9.52 1.81
C ALA A 84 -2.37 9.79 0.97
N ALA A 85 -2.81 8.81 0.17
CA ALA A 85 -4.01 8.91 -0.64
C ALA A 85 -5.28 9.05 0.22
N HIS A 86 -5.37 8.31 1.33
CA HIS A 86 -6.48 8.44 2.29
C HIS A 86 -6.46 9.81 2.99
N ALA A 87 -5.29 10.27 3.46
CA ALA A 87 -5.16 11.59 4.08
C ALA A 87 -5.52 12.74 3.12
N TRP A 88 -5.34 12.56 1.81
CA TRP A 88 -5.67 13.56 0.79
C TRP A 88 -6.96 13.26 0.03
N ARG A 89 -7.80 12.33 0.54
CA ARG A 89 -8.99 11.80 -0.16
C ARG A 89 -9.93 12.88 -0.68
N ASP A 90 -10.16 13.93 0.10
CA ASP A 90 -11.08 15.02 -0.26
C ASP A 90 -10.52 15.89 -1.40
N ARG A 91 -9.20 16.07 -1.44
CA ARG A 91 -8.52 16.88 -2.48
C ARG A 91 -8.44 16.15 -3.81
N ILE A 92 -8.25 14.83 -3.78
CA ILE A 92 -8.11 14.00 -4.97
C ILE A 92 -9.45 13.39 -5.42
N GLY A 93 -10.55 13.70 -4.74
CA GLY A 93 -11.89 13.20 -5.05
C GLY A 93 -12.04 11.69 -4.89
N LEU A 94 -11.29 11.08 -3.97
CA LEU A 94 -11.32 9.64 -3.72
C LEU A 94 -12.64 9.26 -3.03
N LYS A 95 -13.50 8.54 -3.75
CA LYS A 95 -14.77 8.04 -3.21
C LYS A 95 -14.56 6.66 -2.58
N MET A 96 -14.73 6.59 -1.26
CA MET A 96 -14.64 5.36 -0.48
C MET A 96 -15.97 5.16 0.24
N THR A 97 -16.72 4.14 -0.14
CA THR A 97 -18.00 3.81 0.51
C THR A 97 -18.13 2.28 0.60
N PRO A 98 -18.18 1.70 1.81
CA PRO A 98 -18.02 2.34 3.14
C PRO A 98 -16.55 2.72 3.47
N ASP A 99 -16.35 3.70 4.36
CA ASP A 99 -15.02 4.07 4.90
C ASP A 99 -14.99 3.82 6.42
N ALA A 100 -14.81 2.55 6.77
CA ALA A 100 -14.76 2.11 8.16
C ALA A 100 -13.58 2.73 8.96
N LEU A 101 -12.51 3.15 8.28
CA LEU A 101 -11.37 3.79 8.96
C LEU A 101 -11.76 5.19 9.45
N ALA A 102 -12.43 5.97 8.61
CA ALA A 102 -12.91 7.29 9.01
C ALA A 102 -14.02 7.21 10.06
N GLU A 103 -14.89 6.21 9.98
CA GLU A 103 -15.90 5.95 11.02
C GLU A 103 -15.24 5.61 12.37
N ALA A 104 -14.24 4.72 12.37
CA ALA A 104 -13.48 4.37 13.57
C ALA A 104 -12.67 5.55 14.13
N GLU A 105 -12.09 6.39 13.28
CA GLU A 105 -11.39 7.62 13.70
C GLU A 105 -12.35 8.63 14.35
N ALA A 106 -13.56 8.78 13.80
CA ALA A 106 -14.59 9.65 14.38
C ALA A 106 -15.10 9.12 15.72
N GLU A 107 -15.32 7.81 15.84
CA GLU A 107 -15.71 7.15 17.10
C GLU A 107 -14.60 7.30 18.17
N ALA A 108 -13.34 7.07 17.79
CA ALA A 108 -12.20 7.24 18.69
C ALA A 108 -12.05 8.70 19.16
N ALA A 109 -12.28 9.68 18.28
CA ALA A 109 -12.26 11.10 18.63
C ALA A 109 -13.41 11.46 19.60
N ALA A 110 -14.61 10.94 19.38
CA ALA A 110 -15.76 11.16 20.25
C ALA A 110 -15.56 10.54 21.65
N LEU A 111 -14.97 9.34 21.72
CA LEU A 111 -14.59 8.69 22.98
C LEU A 111 -13.51 9.49 23.72
N ALA A 112 -12.52 10.03 23.01
CA ALA A 112 -11.47 10.87 23.58
C ALA A 112 -12.02 12.20 24.13
N SER A 113 -12.97 12.85 23.44
CA SER A 113 -13.64 14.05 23.96
C SER A 113 -14.51 13.74 25.18
N SER A 114 -15.23 12.60 25.17
CA SER A 114 -16.06 12.19 26.31
C SER A 114 -15.23 11.86 27.55
N THR A 115 -14.06 11.23 27.39
CA THR A 115 -13.15 10.94 28.50
C THR A 115 -12.48 12.21 29.02
N ALA A 116 -12.14 13.16 28.16
CA ALA A 116 -11.64 14.48 28.57
C ALA A 116 -12.69 15.29 29.35
N GLU A 117 -13.96 15.26 28.93
CA GLU A 117 -15.06 15.95 29.60
C GLU A 117 -15.43 15.30 30.94
N ALA A 118 -15.45 13.96 31.00
CA ALA A 118 -15.65 13.21 32.25
C ALA A 118 -14.51 13.42 33.26
N ALA A 119 -13.26 13.58 32.80
CA ALA A 119 -12.13 13.93 33.66
C ALA A 119 -12.18 15.39 34.17
N SER A 120 -12.86 16.28 33.45
CA SER A 120 -13.09 17.67 33.87
C SER A 120 -14.29 17.83 34.81
N ALA A 121 -15.20 16.85 34.87
CA ALA A 121 -16.43 16.91 35.65
C ALA A 121 -16.34 16.09 36.96
N LYS A 122 -15.87 16.75 38.05
CA LYS A 122 -16.25 16.59 39.50
C LYS A 122 -15.18 15.99 40.48
N PRO A 123 -15.09 16.41 41.78
CA PRO A 123 -15.85 17.45 42.52
C PRO A 123 -15.01 18.56 43.18
N THR A 124 -15.49 19.80 43.11
CA THR A 124 -15.23 20.83 44.12
C THR A 124 -16.54 21.11 44.84
N SER A 125 -16.83 20.38 45.91
CA SER A 125 -17.78 20.83 46.95
C SER A 125 -17.70 19.92 48.18
N GLU A 126 -17.35 20.54 49.30
CA GLU A 126 -17.69 20.18 50.68
C GLU A 126 -17.03 18.94 51.30
N VAL A 127 -15.86 19.16 51.91
CA VAL A 127 -15.62 18.66 53.27
C VAL A 127 -15.57 19.89 54.17
N GLN A 128 -16.74 20.33 54.60
CA GLN A 128 -16.91 21.31 55.66
C GLN A 128 -17.88 20.70 56.68
N HIS A 129 -17.30 20.14 57.75
CA HIS A 129 -17.84 19.81 59.08
C HIS A 129 -16.82 18.85 59.71
N ASP A 130 -16.31 19.00 60.94
CA ASP A 130 -16.74 19.75 62.11
C ASP A 130 -15.53 20.01 63.03
N ALA A 131 -15.54 21.17 63.69
CA ALA A 131 -14.72 21.50 64.85
C ALA A 131 -15.63 21.73 66.05
#